data_AF-A0A3A5WWQ7-F1
#
_entry.id   AF-A0A3A5WWQ7-F1
#
_cell.length_a   1.000
_cell.length_b   1.000
_cell.length_c   1.000
_cell.angle_alpha   90.00
_cell.angle_beta   90.00
_cell.angle_gamma   90.00
#
_symmetry.space_group_name_H-M   'P 1'
#
loop_
_entity.id
_entity.type
_entity.pdbx_description
1 polymer ?
#
loop_
_entity_poly.entity_id
_entity_poly.type
_entity_poly.pdbx_seq_one_letter_code
_entity_poly.pdbx_strand_id
1 'polypeptide(L)'
;MTTIYKAIPEETEINITYLNESLRFIGNDAEIINIDDVQYGHTLIIDEASSLKEINIKKPGATISFSSFPKQTVRIKGAFEEVRIQDKKDHYALHRFGSNPTLPLDTLWGAIVTNDHEVDCAGIDALIMKTQGISDLEVKDDLSHISIIGDKSLNSIKVTGKRIIRSFTVHQGPALQSLNIQRRVLTCSLKRCPFIDTIIGFGDRLDLQPKPRKKNTLSIGGFWHQVPEWYDLQVALLQIPHFKAHLTAEEIISCADMGGVSIIPYSYDGQGGLVRFSNTLGMDIDELSFGIPITDFIQLIQDGDEAEFNLLRSWCSNNLSWFDQYKVMRILASLISNGYDSGAIIRLRNHISEMNTSMPKLIIGSVNDGNQGGKWNPLFSGDSNEWETPNNSVMPFGRVDLEIWLHTELGIEFLGMDHQTHNFQNRYMRRRHLGENGVVRNLLVATLSAANTVGRNSAAERKLTELAESLYTNPLINSDPFCCEFTVYHLTVSRVATKPIIRALIDGIMGMAAAAWKRAALIIGIVDTTNSPRARMALKRLASDKELSFEESTLISAISVSGRRAFDTGKVAKPTWPYLKSWQTQYSK
;
A
#
# COMPACT_ATOMS: atom_id res chain seq x y z
N MET A 1 14.89 30.68 32.24
CA MET A 1 13.76 31.43 32.84
C MET A 1 12.65 31.45 31.81
N THR A 2 11.40 31.58 32.24
CA THR A 2 10.25 31.67 31.33
C THR A 2 9.56 32.99 31.61
N THR A 3 9.52 33.86 30.61
CA THR A 3 8.92 35.20 30.74
C THR A 3 7.45 35.12 30.37
N ILE A 4 6.58 35.74 31.17
CA ILE A 4 5.14 35.78 30.93
C ILE A 4 4.81 37.14 30.31
N TYR A 5 4.25 37.11 29.10
CA TYR A 5 3.68 38.25 28.43
C TYR A 5 2.16 38.17 28.50
N LYS A 6 1.54 39.19 29.11
CA LYS A 6 0.08 39.31 29.20
C LYS A 6 -0.36 40.50 28.36
N ALA A 7 -1.12 40.24 27.31
CA ALA A 7 -1.67 41.28 26.44
C ALA A 7 -2.66 42.17 27.22
N ILE A 8 -2.71 43.45 26.84
CA ILE A 8 -3.66 44.40 27.37
C ILE A 8 -5.04 44.10 26.74
N PRO A 9 -6.17 44.28 27.45
CA PRO A 9 -7.49 44.17 26.82
C PRO A 9 -7.59 45.03 25.56
N GLU A 10 -8.29 44.53 24.53
CA GLU A 10 -8.42 45.18 23.20
C GLU A 10 -7.13 45.28 22.36
N GLU A 11 -6.00 44.76 22.86
CA GLU A 11 -4.76 44.69 22.09
C GLU A 11 -4.85 43.53 21.08
N THR A 12 -5.13 43.87 19.82
CA THR A 12 -5.36 42.88 18.74
C THR A 12 -4.10 42.42 18.04
N GLU A 13 -3.01 43.18 18.10
CA GLU A 13 -1.74 42.88 17.44
C GLU A 13 -0.57 42.98 18.41
N ILE A 14 0.20 41.90 18.54
CA ILE A 14 1.32 41.78 19.46
C ILE A 14 2.63 41.72 18.67
N ASN A 15 3.60 42.56 19.01
CA ASN A 15 4.90 42.60 18.36
C ASN A 15 6.02 42.16 19.32
N ILE A 16 6.65 41.03 18.99
CA ILE A 16 7.80 40.47 19.72
C ILE A 16 9.06 40.75 18.90
N THR A 17 9.84 41.76 19.32
CA THR A 17 11.04 42.17 18.60
C THR A 17 12.16 41.10 18.65
N TYR A 18 12.30 40.39 19.77
CA TYR A 18 13.36 39.41 19.95
C TYR A 18 12.91 38.27 20.89
N LEU A 19 12.84 37.04 20.38
CA LEU A 19 12.54 35.83 21.15
C LEU A 19 13.86 35.16 21.60
N ASN A 20 14.36 35.53 22.78
CA ASN A 20 15.63 35.08 23.37
C ASN A 20 15.49 34.19 24.60
N GLU A 21 14.27 33.95 25.03
CA GLU A 21 13.93 33.00 26.07
C GLU A 21 12.54 32.43 25.79
N SER A 22 12.15 31.40 26.54
CA SER A 22 10.80 30.86 26.40
C SER A 22 9.79 31.88 26.92
N LEU A 23 8.85 32.29 26.06
CA LEU A 23 7.86 33.30 26.37
C LEU A 23 6.47 32.65 26.46
N ARG A 24 5.78 32.83 27.58
CA ARG A 24 4.38 32.42 27.77
C ARG A 24 3.46 33.57 27.47
N PHE A 25 2.56 33.40 26.51
CA PHE A 25 1.62 34.39 26.05
C PHE A 25 0.20 34.12 26.60
N ILE A 26 -0.42 35.17 27.15
CA ILE A 26 -1.79 35.18 27.66
C ILE A 26 -2.50 36.43 27.11
N GLY A 27 -3.49 36.27 26.25
CA GLY A 27 -4.21 37.38 25.63
C GLY A 27 -5.35 36.90 24.73
N ASN A 28 -6.60 37.06 25.17
CA ASN A 28 -7.78 36.54 24.47
C ASN A 28 -8.23 37.38 23.28
N ASP A 29 -7.91 38.68 23.27
CA ASP A 29 -8.30 39.63 22.20
C ASP A 29 -7.25 39.71 21.08
N ALA A 30 -6.05 39.20 21.30
CA ALA A 30 -4.98 39.19 20.31
C ALA A 30 -5.34 38.29 19.13
N GLU A 31 -5.38 38.88 17.94
CA GLU A 31 -5.64 38.20 16.68
C GLU A 31 -4.34 37.83 15.93
N ILE A 32 -3.30 38.65 16.09
CA ILE A 32 -2.02 38.54 15.37
C ILE A 32 -0.84 38.63 16.34
N ILE A 33 0.15 37.74 16.19
CA ILE A 33 1.45 37.83 16.87
C ILE A 33 2.56 37.90 15.82
N ASN A 34 3.34 38.98 15.81
CA ASN A 34 4.52 39.14 14.97
C ASN A 34 5.79 38.85 15.76
N ILE A 35 6.68 38.04 15.21
CA ILE A 35 7.99 37.69 15.78
C ILE A 35 9.06 38.11 14.78
N ASP A 36 9.83 39.15 15.14
CA ASP A 36 10.81 39.76 14.23
C ASP A 36 12.14 39.00 14.18
N ASP A 37 12.61 38.52 15.33
CA ASP A 37 13.87 37.81 15.45
C ASP A 37 13.80 36.74 16.54
N VAL A 38 14.52 35.65 16.32
CA VAL A 38 14.44 34.43 17.13
C VAL A 38 15.83 33.87 17.33
N GLN A 39 16.24 33.74 18.59
CA GLN A 39 17.40 32.92 18.91
C GLN A 39 16.97 31.43 18.85
N TYR A 40 17.74 30.64 18.10
CA TYR A 40 17.38 29.26 17.74
C TYR A 40 17.00 28.40 18.95
N GLY A 41 15.86 27.70 18.86
CA GLY A 41 15.39 26.77 19.89
C GLY A 41 14.50 27.39 20.97
N HIS A 42 14.27 28.70 20.94
CA HIS A 42 13.34 29.33 21.90
C HIS A 42 11.88 29.12 21.51
N THR A 43 11.04 29.05 22.54
CA THR A 43 9.64 28.64 22.41
C THR A 43 8.70 29.79 22.76
N LEU A 44 7.75 30.07 21.88
CA LEU A 44 6.55 30.84 22.20
C LEU A 44 5.46 29.86 22.67
N ILE A 45 5.07 29.96 23.93
CA ILE A 45 4.05 29.12 24.57
C ILE A 45 2.75 29.91 24.64
N ILE A 46 1.74 29.51 23.88
CA ILE A 46 0.40 30.10 23.88
C ILE A 46 -0.46 29.38 24.93
N ASP A 47 -0.72 30.05 26.06
CA ASP A 47 -1.56 29.50 27.13
C ASP A 47 -3.04 29.82 26.92
N GLU A 48 -3.37 31.10 26.69
CA GLU A 48 -4.75 31.57 26.45
C GLU A 48 -4.78 32.58 25.29
N ALA A 49 -5.40 32.20 24.17
CA ALA A 49 -5.55 33.07 23.01
C ALA A 49 -6.78 32.68 22.16
N SER A 50 -7.98 33.07 22.60
CA SER A 50 -9.23 32.65 21.95
C SER A 50 -9.47 33.25 20.56
N SER A 51 -8.94 34.45 20.30
CA SER A 51 -9.14 35.19 19.04
C SER A 51 -7.97 35.10 18.09
N LEU A 52 -6.91 34.39 18.45
CA LEU A 52 -5.69 34.27 17.66
C LEU A 52 -5.99 33.60 16.31
N LYS A 53 -5.60 34.27 15.23
CA LYS A 53 -5.75 33.80 13.85
C LYS A 53 -4.40 33.63 13.17
N GLU A 54 -3.43 34.49 13.47
CA GLU A 54 -2.15 34.49 12.77
C GLU A 54 -0.93 34.64 13.69
N ILE A 55 0.15 33.93 13.36
CA ILE A 55 1.49 34.12 13.93
C ILE A 55 2.47 34.31 12.78
N ASN A 56 3.11 35.47 12.70
CA ASN A 56 4.07 35.81 11.66
C ASN A 56 5.49 35.69 12.21
N ILE A 57 6.31 34.87 11.56
CA ILE A 57 7.70 34.59 11.94
C ILE A 57 8.60 35.12 10.82
N LYS A 58 9.36 36.19 11.08
CA LYS A 58 10.24 36.80 10.07
C LYS A 58 11.55 36.03 9.87
N LYS A 59 12.07 35.37 10.91
CA LYS A 59 13.32 34.61 10.88
C LYS A 59 13.15 33.17 11.39
N PRO A 60 13.83 32.18 10.77
CA PRO A 60 13.72 30.77 11.18
C PRO A 60 14.28 30.56 12.59
N GLY A 61 13.82 29.51 13.28
CA GLY A 61 14.33 29.13 14.61
C GLY A 61 13.26 29.03 15.70
N ALA A 62 12.03 29.46 15.43
CA ALA A 62 10.95 29.48 16.42
C ALA A 62 10.34 28.09 16.65
N THR A 63 10.10 27.77 17.93
CA THR A 63 9.17 26.71 18.34
C THR A 63 7.88 27.35 18.82
N ILE A 64 6.74 26.95 18.26
CA ILE A 64 5.42 27.43 18.69
C ILE A 64 4.74 26.31 19.48
N SER A 65 4.32 26.58 20.71
CA SER A 65 3.69 25.59 21.58
C SER A 65 2.33 26.07 22.06
N PHE A 66 1.28 25.31 21.78
CA PHE A 66 -0.07 25.58 22.28
C PHE A 66 -0.35 24.71 23.50
N SER A 67 -0.69 25.32 24.64
CA SER A 67 -1.04 24.60 25.88
C SER A 67 -2.43 23.95 25.82
N SER A 68 -3.24 24.33 24.83
CA SER A 68 -4.50 23.66 24.48
C SER A 68 -4.72 23.71 22.98
N PHE A 69 -5.53 22.80 22.43
CA PHE A 69 -5.85 22.84 21.00
C PHE A 69 -6.64 24.13 20.67
N PRO A 70 -6.20 24.96 19.70
CA PRO A 70 -6.88 26.21 19.35
C PRO A 70 -8.36 26.00 18.99
N LYS A 71 -9.22 26.92 19.43
CA LYS A 71 -10.65 26.87 19.07
C LYS A 71 -10.91 27.31 17.64
N GLN A 72 -10.11 28.27 17.16
CA GLN A 72 -10.16 28.79 15.79
C GLN A 72 -8.98 28.25 14.97
N THR A 73 -9.05 28.41 13.65
CA THR A 73 -7.92 28.13 12.76
C THR A 73 -6.81 29.15 13.01
N VAL A 74 -5.61 28.67 13.33
CA VAL A 74 -4.41 29.50 13.49
C VAL A 74 -3.46 29.22 12.33
N ARG A 75 -3.05 30.28 11.62
CA ARG A 75 -2.06 30.24 10.54
C ARG A 75 -0.72 30.76 11.05
N ILE A 76 0.29 29.90 11.02
CA ILE A 76 1.68 30.28 11.27
C ILE A 76 2.31 30.56 9.91
N LYS A 77 2.73 31.80 9.68
CA LYS A 77 3.38 32.25 8.44
C LYS A 77 4.86 32.46 8.71
N GLY A 78 5.71 31.88 7.88
CA GLY A 78 7.16 31.92 8.05
C GLY A 78 7.78 30.56 8.38
N ALA A 79 9.10 30.51 8.37
CA ALA A 79 9.85 29.31 8.71
C ALA A 79 9.84 29.05 10.22
N PHE A 80 9.53 27.82 10.62
CA PHE A 80 9.50 27.39 12.02
C PHE A 80 10.30 26.09 12.20
N GLU A 81 10.72 25.81 13.43
CA GLU A 81 11.41 24.56 13.78
C GLU A 81 10.44 23.49 14.23
N GLU A 82 9.44 23.86 15.04
CA GLU A 82 8.47 22.92 15.56
C GLU A 82 7.16 23.62 15.96
N VAL A 83 6.04 22.93 15.74
CA VAL A 83 4.73 23.27 16.31
C VAL A 83 4.32 22.16 17.27
N ARG A 84 4.14 22.50 18.55
CA ARG A 84 3.66 21.61 19.62
C ARG A 84 2.25 21.97 20.00
N ILE A 85 1.41 20.97 20.23
CA ILE A 85 0.04 21.16 20.71
C ILE A 85 -0.23 20.15 21.81
N GLN A 86 -0.63 20.66 22.97
CA GLN A 86 -1.21 19.86 24.03
C GLN A 86 -2.73 19.77 23.85
N ASP A 87 -3.28 18.56 23.88
CA ASP A 87 -4.72 18.32 23.93
C ASP A 87 -5.04 17.43 25.13
N LYS A 88 -5.60 18.03 26.18
CA LYS A 88 -5.81 17.39 27.48
C LYS A 88 -4.48 16.87 28.06
N LYS A 89 -4.25 15.56 28.00
CA LYS A 89 -3.05 14.88 28.53
C LYS A 89 -2.07 14.47 27.44
N ASP A 90 -2.49 14.51 26.18
CA ASP A 90 -1.68 14.08 25.06
C ASP A 90 -0.98 15.28 24.41
N HIS A 91 0.18 15.02 23.83
CA HIS A 91 1.00 16.03 23.16
C HIS A 91 1.23 15.59 21.73
N TYR A 92 1.07 16.53 20.81
CA TYR A 92 1.29 16.36 19.39
C TYR A 92 2.35 17.35 18.95
N ALA A 93 3.20 16.94 18.03
CA ALA A 93 4.25 17.78 17.51
C ALA A 93 4.37 17.58 16.01
N LEU A 94 4.59 18.68 15.31
CA LEU A 94 5.02 18.72 13.92
C LEU A 94 6.39 19.38 13.91
N HIS A 95 7.40 18.59 13.59
CA HIS A 95 8.78 19.07 13.53
C HIS A 95 9.17 19.34 12.09
N ARG A 96 9.97 20.38 11.88
CA ARG A 96 10.75 20.60 10.65
C ARG A 96 11.75 19.45 10.43
N PHE A 97 12.43 19.06 11.51
CA PHE A 97 13.31 17.90 11.56
C PHE A 97 12.61 16.80 12.36
N GLY A 98 11.97 15.85 11.67
CA GLY A 98 11.43 14.68 12.37
C GLY A 98 12.54 13.95 13.14
N SER A 99 12.15 13.14 14.13
CA SER A 99 13.03 12.13 14.75
C SER A 99 13.55 11.05 13.77
N ASN A 100 13.29 11.21 12.47
CA ASN A 100 13.81 10.41 11.39
C ASN A 100 14.96 11.17 10.71
N PRO A 101 16.24 10.79 10.95
CA PRO A 101 17.45 11.48 10.45
C PRO A 101 17.65 11.34 8.92
N THR A 102 16.58 11.02 8.21
CA THR A 102 16.56 10.54 6.84
C THR A 102 15.67 11.40 5.95
N LEU A 103 14.98 12.41 6.50
CA LEU A 103 14.21 13.35 5.68
C LEU A 103 15.15 14.46 5.16
N PRO A 104 15.03 14.88 3.89
CA PRO A 104 15.85 15.97 3.34
C PRO A 104 15.65 17.29 4.12
N LEU A 105 16.75 18.01 4.32
CA LEU A 105 16.85 19.23 5.15
C LEU A 105 16.28 20.48 4.44
N ASP A 106 15.03 20.48 3.98
CA ASP A 106 14.44 21.72 3.44
C ASP A 106 13.65 22.50 4.49
N THR A 107 13.59 23.82 4.32
CA THR A 107 12.76 24.74 5.11
C THR A 107 11.28 24.48 4.85
N LEU A 108 10.50 24.25 5.91
CA LEU A 108 9.04 24.32 5.83
C LEU A 108 8.59 25.76 5.91
N TRP A 109 7.73 26.16 4.98
CA TRP A 109 7.09 27.45 4.99
C TRP A 109 5.67 27.35 5.56
N GLY A 110 5.52 27.83 6.79
CA GLY A 110 4.24 27.95 7.48
C GLY A 110 3.57 26.66 7.92
N ALA A 111 2.61 26.79 8.84
CA ALA A 111 1.77 25.70 9.33
C ALA A 111 0.34 26.18 9.62
N ILE A 112 -0.63 25.29 9.47
CA ILE A 112 -2.02 25.52 9.89
C ILE A 112 -2.35 24.60 11.06
N VAL A 113 -2.96 25.16 12.10
CA VAL A 113 -3.58 24.40 13.19
C VAL A 113 -5.08 24.64 13.17
N THR A 114 -5.88 23.60 13.00
CA THR A 114 -7.33 23.77 12.81
C THR A 114 -8.19 22.61 13.30
N ASN A 115 -9.47 22.89 13.55
CA ASN A 115 -10.54 21.89 13.65
C ASN A 115 -11.46 21.88 12.41
N ASP A 116 -11.25 22.82 11.48
CA ASP A 116 -12.03 22.97 10.27
C ASP A 116 -11.48 22.08 9.17
N HIS A 117 -12.33 21.21 8.64
CA HIS A 117 -11.97 20.23 7.61
C HIS A 117 -12.03 20.82 6.20
N GLU A 118 -12.65 21.99 6.03
CA GLU A 118 -12.74 22.71 4.75
C GLU A 118 -11.71 23.84 4.65
N VAL A 119 -10.68 23.83 5.52
CA VAL A 119 -9.67 24.89 5.55
C VAL A 119 -8.89 24.95 4.23
N ASP A 120 -8.77 26.15 3.66
CA ASP A 120 -7.87 26.40 2.54
C ASP A 120 -6.42 26.50 3.03
N CYS A 121 -5.54 25.62 2.54
CA CYS A 121 -4.14 25.59 2.94
C CYS A 121 -3.20 26.40 2.04
N ALA A 122 -3.72 27.19 1.09
CA ALA A 122 -2.94 27.89 0.06
C ALA A 122 -1.59 28.45 0.54
N GLY A 123 -0.51 27.94 -0.07
CA GLY A 123 0.86 28.41 0.14
C GLY A 123 1.51 27.98 1.46
N ILE A 124 0.91 27.07 2.22
CA ILE A 124 1.45 26.55 3.48
C ILE A 124 1.89 25.09 3.32
N ASP A 125 2.99 24.72 3.98
CA ASP A 125 3.62 23.40 3.84
C ASP A 125 3.13 22.35 4.85
N ALA A 126 2.56 22.77 5.98
CA ALA A 126 2.28 21.91 7.12
C ALA A 126 0.85 22.09 7.69
N LEU A 127 0.24 20.99 8.13
CA LEU A 127 -1.10 20.97 8.69
C LEU A 127 -1.15 20.10 9.96
N ILE A 128 -1.71 20.64 11.03
CA ILE A 128 -2.20 19.87 12.19
C ILE A 128 -3.72 20.07 12.29
N MET A 129 -4.47 19.02 12.04
CA MET A 129 -5.94 19.04 12.05
C MET A 129 -6.47 18.15 13.15
N LYS A 130 -7.48 18.60 13.89
CA LYS A 130 -8.26 17.77 14.81
C LYS A 130 -9.68 17.62 14.28
N THR A 131 -10.09 16.39 13.99
CA THR A 131 -11.42 16.12 13.43
C THR A 131 -12.51 16.26 14.49
N GLN A 132 -13.69 16.73 14.08
CA GLN A 132 -14.86 16.86 14.96
C GLN A 132 -16.14 16.39 14.26
N GLY A 133 -16.62 15.19 14.59
CA GLY A 133 -17.89 14.64 14.12
C GLY A 133 -17.90 14.14 12.68
N ILE A 134 -16.74 14.06 12.02
CA ILE A 134 -16.63 13.72 10.59
C ILE A 134 -16.29 12.23 10.44
N SER A 135 -16.98 11.53 9.54
CA SER A 135 -16.69 10.14 9.21
C SER A 135 -15.57 9.97 8.20
N ASP A 136 -15.55 10.81 7.18
CA ASP A 136 -14.67 10.68 6.02
C ASP A 136 -13.96 12.01 5.78
N LEU A 137 -12.64 12.00 5.90
CA LEU A 137 -11.81 13.18 5.72
C LEU A 137 -11.07 13.10 4.39
N GLU A 138 -11.22 14.12 3.55
CA GLU A 138 -10.45 14.27 2.31
C GLU A 138 -9.49 15.46 2.42
N VAL A 139 -8.19 15.21 2.25
CA VAL A 139 -7.15 16.25 2.24
C VAL A 139 -6.63 16.39 0.81
N LYS A 140 -6.85 17.56 0.19
CA LYS A 140 -6.54 17.81 -1.23
C LYS A 140 -5.31 18.70 -1.43
N ASP A 141 -4.96 19.49 -0.42
CA ASP A 141 -3.90 20.50 -0.52
C ASP A 141 -2.51 19.89 -0.65
N ASP A 142 -1.62 20.60 -1.35
CA ASP A 142 -0.23 20.23 -1.60
C ASP A 142 0.70 20.45 -0.39
N LEU A 143 0.30 19.84 0.73
CA LEU A 143 1.01 19.85 2.01
C LEU A 143 2.15 18.83 2.01
N SER A 144 3.26 19.17 2.67
CA SER A 144 4.40 18.28 2.87
C SER A 144 4.36 17.54 4.21
N HIS A 145 3.74 18.14 5.23
CA HIS A 145 3.62 17.57 6.57
C HIS A 145 2.16 17.61 7.03
N ILE A 146 1.60 16.46 7.35
CA ILE A 146 0.20 16.32 7.71
C ILE A 146 0.11 15.54 9.02
N SER A 147 -0.52 16.14 10.03
CA SER A 147 -0.82 15.51 11.31
C SER A 147 -2.32 15.60 11.58
N ILE A 148 -2.98 14.44 11.69
CA ILE A 148 -4.43 14.36 11.91
C ILE A 148 -4.66 13.77 13.30
N ILE A 149 -5.39 14.47 14.14
CA ILE A 149 -5.86 13.97 15.44
C ILE A 149 -7.31 13.54 15.24
N GLY A 150 -7.49 12.22 15.13
CA GLY A 150 -8.79 11.60 14.92
C GLY A 150 -9.70 11.70 16.15
N ASP A 151 -11.00 11.69 15.91
CA ASP A 151 -12.01 11.51 16.94
C ASP A 151 -12.69 10.14 16.83
N LYS A 152 -13.80 9.95 17.54
CA LYS A 152 -14.56 8.69 17.52
C LYS A 152 -15.41 8.50 16.26
N SER A 153 -15.56 9.54 15.45
CA SER A 153 -16.38 9.51 14.25
C SER A 153 -15.55 9.18 13.01
N LEU A 154 -14.26 9.56 13.01
CA LEU A 154 -13.36 9.40 11.87
C LEU A 154 -13.14 7.92 11.51
N ASN A 155 -13.71 7.50 10.38
CA ASN A 155 -13.67 6.15 9.84
C ASN A 155 -12.70 6.03 8.64
N SER A 156 -12.61 7.06 7.80
CA SER A 156 -11.74 7.03 6.62
C SER A 156 -10.98 8.34 6.39
N ILE A 157 -9.78 8.23 5.84
CA ILE A 157 -8.98 9.37 5.39
C ILE A 157 -8.53 9.10 3.95
N LYS A 158 -8.75 10.08 3.07
CA LYS A 158 -8.25 10.10 1.70
C LYS A 158 -7.35 11.32 1.50
N VAL A 159 -6.16 11.11 0.94
CA VAL A 159 -5.20 12.18 0.66
C VAL A 159 -4.90 12.20 -0.82
N THR A 160 -5.04 13.37 -1.44
CA THR A 160 -4.82 13.62 -2.88
C THR A 160 -3.96 14.87 -3.06
N GLY A 161 -3.58 15.19 -4.31
CA GLY A 161 -2.67 16.28 -4.66
C GLY A 161 -1.41 15.80 -5.39
N LYS A 162 -0.49 16.72 -5.66
CA LYS A 162 0.70 16.50 -6.50
C LYS A 162 2.02 16.62 -5.75
N ARG A 163 2.08 17.21 -4.55
CA ARG A 163 3.36 17.34 -3.83
C ARG A 163 3.73 16.08 -3.05
N ILE A 164 5.02 15.77 -2.89
CA ILE A 164 5.48 14.69 -2.01
C ILE A 164 5.13 15.01 -0.54
N ILE A 165 4.55 14.04 0.16
CA ILE A 165 4.32 14.11 1.60
C ILE A 165 5.55 13.55 2.30
N ARG A 166 6.22 14.34 3.13
CA ARG A 166 7.40 13.87 3.89
C ARG A 166 6.97 13.10 5.12
N SER A 167 5.98 13.62 5.83
CA SER A 167 5.48 13.03 7.07
C SER A 167 3.97 13.11 7.09
N PHE A 168 3.34 11.94 7.14
CA PHE A 168 1.92 11.77 7.39
C PHE A 168 1.74 11.04 8.72
N THR A 169 1.08 11.67 9.69
CA THR A 169 0.82 11.04 10.99
C THR A 169 -0.64 11.15 11.34
N VAL A 170 -1.25 10.03 11.74
CA VAL A 170 -2.58 10.03 12.37
C VAL A 170 -2.44 9.65 13.82
N HIS A 171 -2.91 10.52 14.69
CA HIS A 171 -2.99 10.33 16.12
C HIS A 171 -4.42 10.03 16.53
N GLN A 172 -4.60 9.05 17.43
CA GLN A 172 -5.87 8.79 18.10
C GLN A 172 -7.05 8.58 17.13
N GLY A 173 -6.94 7.63 16.20
CA GLY A 173 -8.07 7.21 15.36
C GLY A 173 -8.78 5.97 15.91
N PRO A 174 -9.58 6.04 17.00
CA PRO A 174 -10.21 4.87 17.60
C PRO A 174 -11.31 4.24 16.74
N ALA A 175 -11.78 4.91 15.69
CA ALA A 175 -12.75 4.36 14.74
C ALA A 175 -12.18 4.22 13.31
N LEU A 176 -10.92 4.64 13.08
CA LEU A 176 -10.33 4.67 11.75
C LEU A 176 -10.20 3.25 11.19
N GLN A 177 -10.83 3.01 10.05
CA GLN A 177 -10.86 1.73 9.33
C GLN A 177 -10.08 1.77 8.01
N SER A 178 -10.01 2.93 7.35
CA SER A 178 -9.38 3.05 6.02
C SER A 178 -8.48 4.28 5.90
N LEU A 179 -7.32 4.10 5.30
CA LEU A 179 -6.41 5.16 4.88
C LEU A 179 -6.05 4.97 3.40
N ASN A 180 -6.30 5.98 2.57
CA ASN A 180 -5.93 5.98 1.16
C ASN A 180 -5.10 7.23 0.83
N ILE A 181 -3.82 7.05 0.51
CA ILE A 181 -2.90 8.12 0.14
C ILE A 181 -2.58 7.98 -1.35
N GLN A 182 -3.22 8.79 -2.20
CA GLN A 182 -2.98 8.86 -3.65
C GLN A 182 -1.81 9.79 -3.96
N ARG A 183 -0.77 9.74 -3.12
CA ARG A 183 0.43 10.57 -3.16
C ARG A 183 1.64 9.81 -2.65
N ARG A 184 2.83 10.20 -3.11
CA ARG A 184 4.10 9.72 -2.55
C ARG A 184 4.26 10.23 -1.12
N VAL A 185 4.49 9.31 -0.18
CA VAL A 185 4.72 9.59 1.24
C VAL A 185 6.04 8.99 1.72
N LEU A 186 6.97 9.78 2.26
CA LEU A 186 8.23 9.23 2.77
C LEU A 186 8.02 8.47 4.08
N THR A 187 7.25 9.03 5.02
CA THR A 187 6.90 8.36 6.28
C THR A 187 5.41 8.51 6.58
N CYS A 188 4.74 7.38 6.85
CA CYS A 188 3.37 7.29 7.30
C CYS A 188 3.32 6.58 8.66
N SER A 189 2.77 7.23 9.70
CA SER A 189 2.65 6.65 11.05
C SER A 189 1.22 6.72 11.56
N LEU A 190 0.64 5.58 11.94
CA LEU A 190 -0.67 5.51 12.60
C LEU A 190 -0.48 5.18 14.08
N LYS A 191 -0.83 6.16 14.93
CA LYS A 191 -0.69 6.09 16.37
C LYS A 191 -2.06 5.90 17.03
N ARG A 192 -2.22 4.81 17.80
CA ARG A 192 -3.48 4.45 18.49
C ARG A 192 -4.67 4.34 17.54
N CYS A 193 -4.49 3.63 16.41
CA CYS A 193 -5.53 3.33 15.41
C CYS A 193 -5.88 1.82 15.41
N PRO A 194 -6.62 1.31 16.42
CA PRO A 194 -6.75 -0.14 16.66
C PRO A 194 -7.61 -0.91 15.64
N PHE A 195 -8.47 -0.23 14.89
CA PHE A 195 -9.43 -0.85 13.96
C PHE A 195 -9.09 -0.61 12.48
N ILE A 196 -7.88 -0.14 12.18
CA ILE A 196 -7.44 0.03 10.79
C ILE A 196 -7.50 -1.33 10.08
N ASP A 197 -8.22 -1.37 8.97
CA ASP A 197 -8.49 -2.56 8.17
C ASP A 197 -7.85 -2.46 6.78
N THR A 198 -7.69 -1.26 6.24
CA THR A 198 -7.14 -1.02 4.89
C THR A 198 -6.21 0.20 4.87
N ILE A 199 -5.03 0.05 4.27
CA ILE A 199 -4.04 1.11 4.02
C ILE A 199 -3.59 1.00 2.57
N ILE A 200 -3.74 2.07 1.80
CA ILE A 200 -3.29 2.18 0.41
C ILE A 200 -2.38 3.39 0.31
N GLY A 201 -1.23 3.25 -0.32
CA GLY A 201 -0.36 4.39 -0.62
C GLY A 201 0.98 4.01 -1.22
N PHE A 202 1.78 5.03 -1.55
CA PHE A 202 3.11 4.90 -2.12
C PHE A 202 4.12 5.50 -1.16
N GLY A 203 4.90 4.70 -0.44
CA GLY A 203 5.82 5.27 0.51
C GLY A 203 7.02 4.45 0.91
N ASP A 204 7.90 5.10 1.66
CA ASP A 204 9.13 4.45 2.10
C ASP A 204 8.89 3.70 3.41
N ARG A 205 8.20 4.32 4.38
CA ARG A 205 7.96 3.70 5.68
C ARG A 205 6.52 3.82 6.14
N LEU A 206 5.96 2.67 6.51
CA LEU A 206 4.69 2.55 7.21
C LEU A 206 4.93 2.03 8.62
N ASP A 207 4.51 2.83 9.60
CA ASP A 207 4.59 2.50 11.02
C ASP A 207 3.20 2.47 11.66
N LEU A 208 2.95 1.45 12.49
CA LEU A 208 1.65 1.20 13.12
C LEU A 208 1.86 0.88 14.60
N GLN A 209 1.52 1.84 15.47
CA GLN A 209 1.79 1.75 16.90
C GLN A 209 0.59 2.16 17.77
N PRO A 210 0.06 1.30 18.64
CA PRO A 210 0.41 -0.11 18.81
C PRO A 210 -0.11 -0.96 17.63
N LYS A 211 0.24 -2.25 17.65
CA LYS A 211 -0.28 -3.23 16.70
C LYS A 211 -1.82 -3.19 16.63
N PRO A 212 -2.42 -3.12 15.42
CA PRO A 212 -3.88 -3.14 15.26
C PRO A 212 -4.50 -4.42 15.83
N ARG A 213 -5.76 -4.33 16.27
CA ARG A 213 -6.51 -5.49 16.80
C ARG A 213 -6.69 -6.57 15.75
N LYS A 214 -6.95 -6.15 14.50
CA LYS A 214 -7.19 -7.00 13.33
C LYS A 214 -5.94 -7.21 12.47
N LYS A 215 -4.77 -7.35 13.11
CA LYS A 215 -3.46 -7.46 12.44
C LYS A 215 -3.39 -8.49 11.30
N ASN A 216 -4.15 -9.59 11.40
CA ASN A 216 -4.10 -10.70 10.45
C ASN A 216 -4.91 -10.39 9.20
N THR A 217 -5.95 -9.54 9.30
CA THR A 217 -6.85 -9.18 8.20
C THR A 217 -6.58 -7.77 7.66
N LEU A 218 -5.51 -7.12 8.14
CA LEU A 218 -5.11 -5.80 7.68
C LEU A 218 -4.61 -5.89 6.23
N SER A 219 -5.17 -5.03 5.40
CA SER A 219 -4.85 -4.95 3.98
C SER A 219 -3.93 -3.77 3.74
N ILE A 220 -2.68 -4.03 3.35
CA ILE A 220 -1.72 -2.98 2.98
C ILE A 220 -1.44 -3.13 1.49
N GLY A 221 -1.67 -2.07 0.73
CA GLY A 221 -1.48 -2.05 -0.71
C GLY A 221 -0.89 -0.74 -1.22
N GLY A 222 -0.75 -0.65 -2.55
CA GLY A 222 0.14 0.30 -3.20
C GLY A 222 1.60 -0.18 -3.13
N PHE A 223 2.55 0.72 -2.92
CA PHE A 223 3.98 0.40 -2.83
C PHE A 223 4.54 0.88 -1.49
N TRP A 224 5.17 -0.02 -0.73
CA TRP A 224 5.84 0.30 0.54
C TRP A 224 7.21 -0.34 0.60
N HIS A 225 8.28 0.47 0.73
CA HIS A 225 9.62 -0.07 0.95
C HIS A 225 9.72 -0.79 2.29
N GLN A 226 9.05 -0.27 3.33
CA GLN A 226 9.05 -0.85 4.66
C GLN A 226 7.65 -0.80 5.27
N VAL A 227 7.17 -1.96 5.73
CA VAL A 227 6.00 -2.12 6.58
C VAL A 227 6.41 -2.72 7.93
N PRO A 228 5.53 -2.72 8.95
CA PRO A 228 5.90 -3.24 10.27
C PRO A 228 6.32 -4.71 10.21
N GLU A 229 7.38 -5.09 10.93
CA GLU A 229 7.99 -6.44 10.89
C GLU A 229 7.01 -7.58 11.23
N TRP A 230 5.95 -7.26 11.97
CA TRP A 230 4.92 -8.23 12.32
C TRP A 230 3.93 -8.51 11.19
N TYR A 231 3.98 -7.75 10.09
CA TYR A 231 3.14 -7.90 8.91
C TYR A 231 3.75 -8.93 7.97
N ASP A 232 3.16 -10.12 7.95
CA ASP A 232 3.54 -11.17 7.02
C ASP A 232 2.77 -10.98 5.70
N LEU A 233 3.43 -10.38 4.71
CA LEU A 233 2.84 -10.16 3.38
C LEU A 233 2.38 -11.49 2.74
N GLN A 234 3.13 -12.57 2.91
CA GLN A 234 2.82 -13.84 2.26
C GLN A 234 1.52 -14.43 2.79
N VAL A 235 1.30 -14.34 4.10
CA VAL A 235 0.04 -14.78 4.72
C VAL A 235 -1.09 -13.79 4.45
N ALA A 236 -0.78 -12.49 4.38
CA ALA A 236 -1.79 -11.46 4.12
C ALA A 236 -2.34 -11.51 2.68
N LEU A 237 -1.49 -11.71 1.68
CA LEU A 237 -1.86 -11.82 0.25
C LEU A 237 -2.84 -12.97 -0.02
N LEU A 238 -2.84 -13.99 0.84
CA LEU A 238 -3.73 -15.15 0.74
C LEU A 238 -5.13 -14.89 1.33
N GLN A 239 -5.38 -13.71 1.91
CA GLN A 239 -6.64 -13.40 2.56
C GLN A 239 -7.54 -12.49 1.72
N ILE A 240 -8.84 -12.75 1.74
CA ILE A 240 -9.85 -12.00 0.98
C ILE A 240 -9.81 -10.48 1.26
N PRO A 241 -9.70 -10.01 2.52
CA PRO A 241 -9.65 -8.57 2.79
C PRO A 241 -8.55 -7.87 2.01
N HIS A 242 -7.43 -8.54 1.76
CA HIS A 242 -6.25 -7.96 1.13
C HIS A 242 -6.52 -7.43 -0.30
N PHE A 243 -7.50 -8.01 -1.02
CA PHE A 243 -7.91 -7.50 -2.33
C PHE A 243 -8.49 -6.08 -2.29
N LYS A 244 -8.95 -5.60 -1.12
CA LYS A 244 -9.46 -4.23 -0.97
C LYS A 244 -8.37 -3.16 -1.14
N ALA A 245 -7.11 -3.53 -1.01
CA ALA A 245 -5.97 -2.62 -1.14
C ALA A 245 -5.22 -2.76 -2.47
N HIS A 246 -5.68 -3.63 -3.37
CA HIS A 246 -5.01 -3.89 -4.64
C HIS A 246 -5.32 -2.84 -5.70
N LEU A 247 -4.38 -2.64 -6.62
CA LEU A 247 -4.52 -1.74 -7.76
C LEU A 247 -5.71 -2.15 -8.64
N THR A 248 -6.60 -1.20 -8.85
CA THR A 248 -7.70 -1.32 -9.82
C THR A 248 -7.17 -1.21 -11.25
N ALA A 249 -7.97 -1.66 -12.23
CA ALA A 249 -7.61 -1.50 -13.64
C ALA A 249 -7.48 -0.01 -14.00
N GLU A 250 -8.42 0.82 -13.53
CA GLU A 250 -8.43 2.27 -13.78
C GLU A 250 -7.19 2.98 -13.21
N GLU A 251 -6.74 2.63 -12.01
CA GLU A 251 -5.50 3.18 -11.44
C GLU A 251 -4.27 2.78 -12.27
N ILE A 252 -4.24 1.57 -12.84
CA ILE A 252 -3.12 1.17 -13.71
C ILE A 252 -3.16 1.93 -15.04
N ILE A 253 -4.35 2.08 -15.65
CA ILE A 253 -4.53 2.77 -16.93
C ILE A 253 -4.20 4.25 -16.79
N SER A 254 -4.76 4.92 -15.77
CA SER A 254 -4.64 6.38 -15.59
C SER A 254 -3.38 6.81 -14.85
N CYS A 255 -2.84 5.95 -13.97
CA CYS A 255 -1.80 6.31 -12.99
C CYS A 255 -2.14 7.53 -12.11
N ALA A 256 -3.43 7.87 -11.96
CA ALA A 256 -3.88 9.04 -11.20
C ALA A 256 -3.66 8.92 -9.67
N ASP A 257 -3.45 7.70 -9.17
CA ASP A 257 -3.08 7.40 -7.79
C ASP A 257 -1.63 7.76 -7.44
N MET A 258 -0.79 8.08 -8.44
CA MET A 258 0.65 8.31 -8.28
C MET A 258 1.03 9.79 -8.07
N GLY A 259 0.21 10.55 -7.33
CA GLY A 259 0.49 11.97 -7.05
C GLY A 259 1.89 12.19 -6.42
N GLY A 260 2.63 13.19 -6.89
CA GLY A 260 3.99 13.47 -6.41
C GLY A 260 5.03 12.41 -6.77
N VAL A 261 4.71 11.55 -7.74
CA VAL A 261 5.68 10.67 -8.38
C VAL A 261 6.05 11.24 -9.74
N SER A 262 7.35 11.41 -9.96
CA SER A 262 7.90 11.95 -11.21
C SER A 262 9.05 11.08 -11.73
N ILE A 263 9.27 11.15 -13.04
CA ILE A 263 10.52 10.77 -13.69
C ILE A 263 11.49 11.94 -13.58
N ILE A 264 12.67 11.69 -13.03
CA ILE A 264 13.75 12.67 -12.92
C ILE A 264 14.96 12.08 -13.65
N PRO A 265 15.50 12.76 -14.67
CA PRO A 265 16.73 12.34 -15.33
C PRO A 265 17.91 12.26 -14.34
N TYR A 266 18.69 11.17 -14.37
CA TYR A 266 19.76 10.91 -13.37
C TYR A 266 21.06 11.68 -13.63
N SER A 267 21.24 12.24 -14.82
CA SER A 267 22.48 12.90 -15.24
C SER A 267 22.17 14.15 -16.05
N TYR A 268 23.14 15.05 -16.18
CA TYR A 268 23.00 16.23 -17.02
C TYR A 268 23.07 15.86 -18.51
N ASP A 269 24.17 15.25 -18.95
CA ASP A 269 24.47 14.93 -20.36
C ASP A 269 24.59 13.43 -20.67
N GLY A 270 24.42 12.56 -19.66
CA GLY A 270 24.52 11.10 -19.82
C GLY A 270 23.32 10.48 -20.54
N GLN A 271 23.37 9.15 -20.69
CA GLN A 271 22.25 8.39 -21.28
C GLN A 271 20.99 8.55 -20.41
N GLY A 272 19.92 9.09 -21.02
CA GLY A 272 18.70 9.44 -20.30
C GLY A 272 18.86 10.66 -19.38
N GLY A 273 19.82 11.55 -19.66
CA GLY A 273 20.07 12.78 -18.92
C GLY A 273 19.21 13.98 -19.36
N LEU A 274 19.29 15.06 -18.58
CA LEU A 274 18.52 16.29 -18.74
C LEU A 274 18.62 16.90 -20.14
N VAL A 275 19.82 16.96 -20.72
CA VAL A 275 20.04 17.52 -22.07
C VAL A 275 19.27 16.73 -23.13
N ARG A 276 19.27 15.40 -23.03
CA ARG A 276 18.54 14.55 -23.97
C ARG A 276 17.03 14.70 -23.81
N PHE A 277 16.55 14.71 -22.55
CA PHE A 277 15.14 14.96 -22.26
C PHE A 277 14.70 16.33 -22.78
N SER A 278 15.48 17.38 -22.54
CA SER A 278 15.22 18.74 -23.00
C SER A 278 15.13 18.82 -24.52
N ASN A 279 16.11 18.26 -25.23
CA ASN A 279 16.13 18.26 -26.69
C ASN A 279 14.98 17.48 -27.33
N THR A 280 14.56 16.37 -26.72
CA THR A 280 13.50 15.52 -27.28
C THR A 280 12.11 16.03 -26.90
N LEU A 281 11.89 16.48 -25.67
CA LEU A 281 10.59 16.95 -25.19
C LEU A 281 10.35 18.45 -25.42
N GLY A 282 11.37 19.20 -25.80
CA GLY A 282 11.29 20.66 -25.95
C GLY A 282 11.09 21.41 -24.62
N MET A 283 11.41 20.78 -23.49
CA MET A 283 11.27 21.36 -22.15
C MET A 283 12.58 21.99 -21.67
N ASP A 284 12.49 23.02 -20.83
CA ASP A 284 13.67 23.61 -20.22
C ASP A 284 14.33 22.64 -19.22
N ILE A 285 15.65 22.65 -19.15
CA ILE A 285 16.43 21.82 -18.22
C ILE A 285 16.07 22.16 -16.78
N ASP A 286 15.85 23.43 -16.47
CA ASP A 286 15.47 23.88 -15.13
C ASP A 286 14.12 23.29 -14.71
N GLU A 287 13.15 23.23 -15.63
CA GLU A 287 11.85 22.58 -15.40
C GLU A 287 12.01 21.06 -15.22
N LEU A 288 12.80 20.41 -16.08
CA LEU A 288 13.07 18.97 -16.02
C LEU A 288 13.80 18.54 -14.75
N SER A 289 14.56 19.45 -14.13
CA SER A 289 15.27 19.19 -12.86
C SER A 289 14.31 18.91 -11.69
N PHE A 290 13.09 19.44 -11.74
CA PHE A 290 12.03 19.15 -10.77
C PHE A 290 11.29 17.84 -11.06
N GLY A 291 11.50 17.27 -12.25
CA GLY A 291 10.92 16.01 -12.70
C GLY A 291 9.56 16.15 -13.39
N ILE A 292 9.28 15.22 -14.29
CA ILE A 292 8.01 15.14 -15.04
C ILE A 292 7.06 14.19 -14.31
N PRO A 293 5.84 14.61 -13.91
CA PRO A 293 4.85 13.72 -13.33
C PRO A 293 4.58 12.50 -14.22
N ILE A 294 4.35 11.33 -13.62
CA ILE A 294 4.17 10.07 -14.38
C ILE A 294 3.05 10.18 -15.42
N THR A 295 1.91 10.78 -15.06
CA THR A 295 0.76 10.98 -15.96
C THR A 295 1.12 11.80 -17.18
N ASP A 296 1.87 12.87 -16.97
CA ASP A 296 2.25 13.82 -18.01
C ASP A 296 3.30 13.17 -18.93
N PHE A 297 4.22 12.39 -18.36
CA PHE A 297 5.22 11.65 -19.12
C PHE A 297 4.59 10.54 -19.99
N ILE A 298 3.56 9.85 -19.50
CA ILE A 298 2.79 8.88 -20.29
C ILE A 298 2.14 9.58 -21.48
N GLN A 299 1.50 10.73 -21.25
CA GLN A 299 0.85 11.51 -22.31
C GLN A 299 1.87 11.96 -23.37
N LEU A 300 3.05 12.43 -22.95
CA LEU A 300 4.14 12.79 -23.87
C LEU A 300 4.59 11.61 -24.75
N ILE A 301 4.66 10.40 -24.20
CA ILE A 301 4.99 9.19 -24.99
C ILE A 301 3.86 8.82 -25.95
N GLN A 302 2.60 9.01 -25.56
CA GLN A 302 1.43 8.67 -26.38
C GLN A 302 1.23 9.64 -27.55
N ASP A 303 1.48 10.93 -27.31
CA ASP A 303 1.37 11.98 -28.32
C ASP A 303 2.60 12.07 -29.23
N GLY A 304 3.74 11.56 -28.74
CA GLY A 304 5.02 11.53 -29.43
C GLY A 304 5.23 10.31 -30.34
N ASP A 305 6.44 10.22 -30.88
CA ASP A 305 6.90 9.12 -31.73
C ASP A 305 7.76 8.12 -30.93
N GLU A 306 8.51 7.26 -31.62
CA GLU A 306 9.43 6.31 -31.00
C GLU A 306 10.54 7.00 -30.16
N ALA A 307 10.81 8.28 -30.40
CA ALA A 307 11.86 9.04 -29.72
C ALA A 307 11.58 9.21 -28.22
N GLU A 308 10.34 9.51 -27.85
CA GLU A 308 9.87 9.74 -26.49
C GLU A 308 9.88 8.44 -25.69
N PHE A 309 9.45 7.32 -26.28
CA PHE A 309 9.60 6.00 -25.65
C PHE A 309 11.08 5.61 -25.47
N ASN A 310 11.93 5.98 -26.43
CA ASN A 310 13.37 5.78 -26.32
C ASN A 310 14.01 6.60 -25.18
N LEU A 311 13.39 7.71 -24.74
CA LEU A 311 13.80 8.39 -23.50
C LEU A 311 13.60 7.48 -22.29
N LEU A 312 12.42 6.88 -22.13
CA LEU A 312 12.15 5.94 -21.05
C LEU A 312 13.14 4.77 -21.08
N ARG A 313 13.39 4.19 -22.25
CA ARG A 313 14.38 3.11 -22.41
C ARG A 313 15.79 3.56 -22.00
N SER A 314 16.18 4.78 -22.36
CA SER A 314 17.47 5.35 -21.97
C SER A 314 17.56 5.71 -20.49
N TRP A 315 16.45 6.08 -19.86
CA TRP A 315 16.39 6.29 -18.42
C TRP A 315 16.58 4.96 -17.68
N CYS A 316 16.00 3.89 -18.21
CA CYS A 316 16.10 2.53 -17.66
C CYS A 316 17.47 1.87 -17.82
N SER A 317 18.39 2.40 -18.63
CA SER A 317 19.75 1.86 -18.70
C SER A 317 20.61 2.20 -17.49
N ASN A 318 20.12 3.06 -16.60
CA ASN A 318 20.75 3.36 -15.32
C ASN A 318 20.38 2.30 -14.26
N ASN A 319 21.12 2.26 -13.15
CA ASN A 319 20.75 1.42 -12.01
C ASN A 319 19.48 1.96 -11.33
N LEU A 320 18.33 1.38 -11.64
CA LEU A 320 17.04 1.81 -11.11
C LEU A 320 16.78 1.22 -9.72
N SER A 321 16.34 2.06 -8.79
CA SER A 321 15.79 1.58 -7.51
C SER A 321 14.54 0.72 -7.71
N TRP A 322 14.13 -0.04 -6.70
CA TRP A 322 12.87 -0.80 -6.71
C TRP A 322 11.65 0.07 -7.02
N PHE A 323 11.59 1.28 -6.44
CA PHE A 323 10.51 2.21 -6.72
C PHE A 323 10.56 2.74 -8.16
N ASP A 324 11.75 2.99 -8.69
CA ASP A 324 11.93 3.40 -10.09
C ASP A 324 11.53 2.30 -11.06
N GLN A 325 11.91 1.04 -10.81
CA GLN A 325 11.43 -0.11 -11.57
C GLN A 325 9.91 -0.22 -11.51
N TYR A 326 9.29 0.01 -10.35
CA TYR A 326 7.85 0.03 -10.20
C TYR A 326 7.19 1.16 -11.00
N LYS A 327 7.76 2.37 -11.03
CA LYS A 327 7.29 3.47 -11.90
C LYS A 327 7.31 3.06 -13.37
N VAL A 328 8.40 2.44 -13.83
CA VAL A 328 8.52 1.96 -15.22
C VAL A 328 7.44 0.94 -15.51
N MET A 329 7.27 -0.06 -14.65
CA MET A 329 6.22 -1.07 -14.83
C MET A 329 4.82 -0.45 -14.88
N ARG A 330 4.54 0.59 -14.07
CA ARG A 330 3.27 1.34 -14.12
C ARG A 330 3.10 2.11 -15.43
N ILE A 331 4.14 2.79 -15.91
CA ILE A 331 4.14 3.46 -17.23
C ILE A 331 3.88 2.44 -18.35
N LEU A 332 4.61 1.31 -18.36
CA LEU A 332 4.46 0.27 -19.36
C LEU A 332 3.05 -0.33 -19.38
N ALA A 333 2.49 -0.60 -18.21
CA ALA A 333 1.13 -1.13 -18.08
C ALA A 333 0.06 -0.12 -18.54
N SER A 334 0.25 1.17 -18.26
CA SER A 334 -0.63 2.23 -18.77
C SER A 334 -0.54 2.34 -20.30
N LEU A 335 0.67 2.42 -20.86
CA LEU A 335 0.90 2.54 -22.31
C LEU A 335 0.27 1.38 -23.09
N ILE A 336 0.51 0.14 -22.68
CA ILE A 336 -0.03 -1.03 -23.38
C ILE A 336 -1.55 -1.13 -23.24
N SER A 337 -2.11 -0.75 -22.09
CA SER A 337 -3.56 -0.71 -21.90
C SER A 337 -4.25 0.32 -22.80
N ASN A 338 -3.53 1.38 -23.16
CA ASN A 338 -3.96 2.42 -24.09
C ASN A 338 -3.59 2.13 -25.56
N GLY A 339 -3.12 0.91 -25.88
CA GLY A 339 -2.91 0.45 -27.25
C GLY A 339 -1.52 0.71 -27.84
N TYR A 340 -0.51 1.04 -27.01
CA TYR A 340 0.88 1.20 -27.47
C TYR A 340 1.50 -0.13 -27.95
N ASP A 341 2.57 -0.06 -28.76
CA ASP A 341 3.23 -1.24 -29.33
C ASP A 341 3.69 -2.26 -28.26
N SER A 342 3.08 -3.45 -28.29
CA SER A 342 3.41 -4.54 -27.37
C SER A 342 4.87 -5.00 -27.48
N GLY A 343 5.49 -4.94 -28.67
CA GLY A 343 6.86 -5.43 -28.88
C GLY A 343 7.89 -4.62 -28.09
N ALA A 344 7.78 -3.29 -28.12
CA ALA A 344 8.62 -2.38 -27.35
C ALA A 344 8.41 -2.54 -25.84
N ILE A 345 7.15 -2.67 -25.40
CA ILE A 345 6.78 -2.86 -23.99
C ILE A 345 7.39 -4.15 -23.42
N ILE A 346 7.24 -5.27 -24.12
CA ILE A 346 7.74 -6.58 -23.68
C ILE A 346 9.26 -6.56 -23.50
N ARG A 347 9.99 -5.98 -24.44
CA ARG A 347 11.47 -5.89 -24.36
C ARG A 347 11.91 -5.12 -23.12
N LEU A 348 11.31 -3.96 -22.86
CA LEU A 348 11.68 -3.15 -21.71
C LEU A 348 11.24 -3.80 -20.40
N ARG A 349 10.04 -4.38 -20.33
CA ARG A 349 9.57 -5.17 -19.18
C ARG A 349 10.55 -6.26 -18.81
N ASN A 350 11.02 -7.06 -19.78
CA ASN A 350 11.95 -8.15 -19.51
C ASN A 350 13.29 -7.64 -18.96
N HIS A 351 13.81 -6.54 -19.51
CA HIS A 351 15.00 -5.90 -18.98
C HIS A 351 14.82 -5.45 -17.51
N ILE A 352 13.66 -4.87 -17.18
CA ILE A 352 13.34 -4.47 -15.80
C ILE A 352 13.24 -5.71 -14.89
N SER A 353 12.61 -6.79 -15.35
CA SER A 353 12.52 -8.04 -14.61
C SER A 353 13.88 -8.66 -14.33
N GLU A 354 14.81 -8.65 -15.30
CA GLU A 354 16.18 -9.11 -15.11
C GLU A 354 16.90 -8.27 -14.05
N MET A 355 16.80 -6.94 -14.17
CA MET A 355 17.36 -6.00 -13.18
C MET A 355 16.83 -6.29 -11.77
N ASN A 356 15.52 -6.49 -11.65
CA ASN A 356 14.82 -6.84 -10.42
C ASN A 356 15.39 -8.08 -9.73
N THR A 357 15.56 -9.16 -10.49
CA THR A 357 16.07 -10.45 -9.96
C THR A 357 17.54 -10.39 -9.54
N SER A 358 18.29 -9.42 -10.09
CA SER A 358 19.69 -9.17 -9.72
C SER A 358 19.83 -8.22 -8.53
N MET A 359 18.75 -7.58 -8.10
CA MET A 359 18.81 -6.60 -7.02
C MET A 359 18.90 -7.27 -5.64
N PRO A 360 19.74 -6.75 -4.74
CA PRO A 360 19.88 -7.30 -3.40
C PRO A 360 18.61 -7.10 -2.55
N LYS A 361 18.35 -8.04 -1.64
CA LYS A 361 17.19 -8.02 -0.73
C LYS A 361 17.45 -7.11 0.47
N LEU A 362 16.46 -6.30 0.82
CA LEU A 362 16.45 -5.51 2.06
C LEU A 362 16.33 -6.45 3.26
N ILE A 363 17.27 -6.36 4.21
CA ILE A 363 17.24 -7.15 5.46
C ILE A 363 17.17 -6.22 6.67
N ILE A 364 17.83 -5.05 6.63
CA ILE A 364 17.79 -4.04 7.70
C ILE A 364 18.11 -2.65 7.12
N GLY A 365 17.30 -1.63 7.44
CA GLY A 365 17.75 -0.23 7.45
C GLY A 365 17.31 0.68 6.28
N SER A 366 17.13 1.95 6.64
CA SER A 366 16.58 3.09 5.89
C SER A 366 16.99 3.22 4.40
N VAL A 367 16.00 3.46 3.54
CA VAL A 367 16.15 4.15 2.26
C VAL A 367 16.05 5.64 2.53
N ASN A 368 17.18 6.32 2.68
CA ASN A 368 17.30 7.78 2.53
C ASN A 368 18.74 8.17 2.85
N ASP A 369 19.54 8.29 1.80
CA ASP A 369 20.44 9.42 1.62
C ASP A 369 20.38 9.76 0.14
N GLY A 370 20.47 11.06 -0.16
CA GLY A 370 20.09 11.71 -1.42
C GLY A 370 20.90 11.35 -2.67
N ASN A 371 21.33 10.09 -2.85
CA ASN A 371 21.58 9.55 -4.19
C ASN A 371 21.58 8.03 -4.35
N GLN A 372 21.65 7.19 -3.31
CA GLN A 372 21.65 5.73 -3.48
C GLN A 372 21.09 5.06 -2.23
N GLY A 373 20.02 4.25 -2.38
CA GLY A 373 19.31 3.57 -1.31
C GLY A 373 20.20 2.81 -0.31
N GLY A 374 19.63 2.49 0.85
CA GLY A 374 20.33 1.96 2.04
C GLY A 374 21.29 0.80 1.76
N LYS A 375 22.19 0.51 2.72
CA LYS A 375 23.19 -0.56 2.57
C LYS A 375 22.53 -1.92 2.31
N TRP A 376 22.61 -2.35 1.06
CA TRP A 376 22.18 -3.65 0.61
C TRP A 376 23.25 -4.69 0.93
N ASN A 377 22.91 -5.74 1.68
CA ASN A 377 23.78 -6.91 1.77
C ASN A 377 23.33 -7.91 0.70
N PRO A 378 24.23 -8.38 -0.18
CA PRO A 378 23.89 -9.40 -1.15
C PRO A 378 23.56 -10.70 -0.40
N LEU A 379 22.30 -11.12 -0.48
CA LEU A 379 21.95 -12.52 -0.30
C LEU A 379 21.76 -13.12 -1.68
N PHE A 380 22.35 -14.30 -1.88
CA PHE A 380 22.27 -15.05 -3.11
C PHE A 380 20.82 -15.12 -3.62
N SER A 381 20.56 -14.54 -4.79
CA SER A 381 19.40 -14.88 -5.60
C SER A 381 19.57 -16.33 -6.08
N GLY A 382 18.50 -17.11 -6.03
CA GLY A 382 18.46 -18.33 -6.83
C GLY A 382 18.29 -17.95 -8.29
N ASP A 383 18.66 -18.84 -9.21
CA ASP A 383 18.26 -18.73 -10.62
C ASP A 383 16.73 -18.82 -10.72
N SER A 384 16.04 -17.70 -10.52
CA SER A 384 14.58 -17.64 -10.53
C SER A 384 14.11 -16.48 -11.40
N ASN A 385 13.19 -16.75 -12.32
CA ASN A 385 12.52 -15.75 -13.13
C ASN A 385 11.39 -15.03 -12.34
N GLU A 386 11.48 -15.00 -11.00
CA GLU A 386 10.44 -14.43 -10.14
C GLU A 386 10.69 -12.92 -9.90
N TRP A 387 9.62 -12.12 -9.83
CA TRP A 387 9.71 -10.79 -9.23
C TRP A 387 10.13 -10.94 -7.77
N GLU A 388 11.33 -10.47 -7.44
CA GLU A 388 11.81 -10.52 -6.07
C GLU A 388 11.21 -9.33 -5.29
N THR A 389 10.78 -9.57 -4.05
CA THR A 389 10.34 -8.50 -3.16
C THR A 389 11.09 -8.61 -1.84
N PRO A 390 11.66 -7.51 -1.33
CA PRO A 390 12.33 -7.55 -0.04
C PRO A 390 11.40 -7.96 1.11
N ASN A 391 11.99 -8.44 2.20
CA ASN A 391 11.24 -8.78 3.41
C ASN A 391 10.65 -7.51 4.04
N ASN A 392 9.45 -7.62 4.60
CA ASN A 392 8.73 -6.49 5.21
C ASN A 392 8.50 -5.32 4.24
N SER A 393 8.30 -5.60 2.96
CA SER A 393 7.90 -4.63 1.93
C SER A 393 6.58 -5.06 1.29
N VAL A 394 5.91 -4.11 0.63
CA VAL A 394 4.71 -4.38 -0.19
C VAL A 394 5.00 -3.81 -1.58
N MET A 395 5.17 -4.67 -2.59
CA MET A 395 5.47 -4.25 -3.96
C MET A 395 4.65 -5.08 -4.95
N PRO A 396 3.63 -4.51 -5.62
CA PRO A 396 2.65 -5.28 -6.36
C PRO A 396 3.11 -5.54 -7.82
N PHE A 397 4.38 -5.91 -8.03
CA PHE A 397 4.94 -6.18 -9.35
C PHE A 397 4.11 -7.21 -10.13
N GLY A 398 3.77 -8.34 -9.51
CA GLY A 398 2.95 -9.38 -10.15
C GLY A 398 1.56 -8.90 -10.58
N ARG A 399 0.97 -7.92 -9.88
CA ARG A 399 -0.33 -7.33 -10.26
C ARG A 399 -0.20 -6.42 -11.48
N VAL A 400 0.87 -5.63 -11.56
CA VAL A 400 1.15 -4.74 -12.71
C VAL A 400 1.58 -5.55 -13.93
N ASP A 401 2.40 -6.57 -13.71
CA ASP A 401 2.90 -7.46 -14.74
C ASP A 401 1.80 -8.33 -15.39
N LEU A 402 0.84 -8.80 -14.57
CA LEU A 402 -0.37 -9.42 -15.09
C LEU A 402 -1.15 -8.47 -16.03
N GLU A 403 -1.22 -7.18 -15.69
CA GLU A 403 -1.93 -6.22 -16.54
C GLU A 403 -1.23 -6.06 -17.89
N ILE A 404 0.10 -6.02 -17.93
CA ILE A 404 0.85 -6.02 -19.21
C ILE A 404 0.51 -7.26 -20.02
N TRP A 405 0.54 -8.45 -19.41
CA TRP A 405 0.23 -9.71 -20.11
C TRP A 405 -1.18 -9.74 -20.71
N LEU A 406 -2.17 -9.16 -20.03
CA LEU A 406 -3.56 -9.14 -20.50
C LEU A 406 -3.74 -8.43 -21.85
N HIS A 407 -2.83 -7.51 -22.19
CA HIS A 407 -2.84 -6.74 -23.45
C HIS A 407 -1.81 -7.23 -24.46
N THR A 408 -1.28 -8.44 -24.30
CA THR A 408 -0.34 -9.07 -25.24
C THR A 408 -0.89 -10.39 -25.79
N GLU A 409 -0.33 -10.86 -26.91
CA GLU A 409 -0.61 -12.20 -27.48
C GLU A 409 0.30 -13.29 -26.89
N LEU A 410 1.01 -12.99 -25.79
CA LEU A 410 1.91 -13.95 -25.17
C LEU A 410 1.12 -15.03 -24.43
N GLY A 411 1.65 -16.25 -24.47
CA GLY A 411 1.14 -17.38 -23.70
C GLY A 411 1.36 -17.20 -22.20
N ILE A 412 0.82 -18.15 -21.42
CA ILE A 412 0.86 -18.09 -19.95
C ILE A 412 2.28 -18.22 -19.39
N GLU A 413 3.20 -18.77 -20.19
CA GLU A 413 4.63 -18.86 -19.93
C GLU A 413 5.28 -17.50 -19.65
N PHE A 414 4.71 -16.42 -20.18
CA PHE A 414 5.18 -15.06 -19.91
C PHE A 414 5.03 -14.64 -18.45
N LEU A 415 4.05 -15.20 -17.74
CA LEU A 415 3.85 -15.00 -16.30
C LEU A 415 4.79 -15.90 -15.45
N GLY A 416 5.83 -16.49 -16.07
CA GLY A 416 6.77 -17.40 -15.42
C GLY A 416 6.30 -18.86 -15.35
N MET A 417 5.27 -19.22 -16.13
CA MET A 417 4.74 -20.59 -16.26
C MET A 417 5.31 -21.31 -17.51
N ASP A 418 6.62 -21.42 -17.64
CA ASP A 418 7.28 -22.04 -18.79
C ASP A 418 7.57 -23.55 -18.60
N HIS A 419 8.19 -24.19 -19.60
CA HIS A 419 8.71 -25.55 -19.48
C HIS A 419 9.78 -25.70 -18.37
N GLN A 420 10.41 -24.61 -17.93
CA GLN A 420 11.29 -24.65 -16.78
C GLN A 420 10.52 -24.74 -15.48
N THR A 421 9.33 -24.14 -15.31
CA THR A 421 8.44 -24.41 -14.15
C THR A 421 8.07 -25.89 -14.10
N HIS A 422 7.88 -26.53 -15.26
CA HIS A 422 7.75 -28.00 -15.38
C HIS A 422 9.05 -28.77 -15.05
N ASN A 423 10.23 -28.23 -15.35
CA ASN A 423 11.50 -28.80 -14.91
C ASN A 423 11.79 -28.54 -13.41
N PHE A 424 11.30 -27.43 -12.85
CA PHE A 424 11.27 -27.13 -11.42
C PHE A 424 10.32 -28.09 -10.71
N GLN A 425 9.20 -28.50 -11.33
CA GLN A 425 8.39 -29.63 -10.85
C GLN A 425 9.27 -30.88 -10.69
N ASN A 426 10.13 -31.22 -11.66
CA ASN A 426 11.00 -32.40 -11.52
C ASN A 426 12.08 -32.27 -10.43
N ARG A 427 12.62 -31.06 -10.17
CA ARG A 427 13.62 -30.84 -9.09
C ARG A 427 12.99 -30.68 -7.69
N TYR A 428 11.83 -30.03 -7.59
CA TYR A 428 11.11 -29.77 -6.34
C TYR A 428 10.08 -30.86 -5.98
N MET A 429 9.69 -31.74 -6.89
CA MET A 429 8.86 -32.93 -6.60
C MET A 429 9.51 -33.83 -5.55
N ARG A 430 10.81 -33.70 -5.28
CA ARG A 430 11.43 -34.42 -4.17
C ARG A 430 11.13 -33.81 -2.79
N ARG A 431 10.66 -32.55 -2.64
CA ARG A 431 10.47 -31.91 -1.32
C ARG A 431 9.36 -30.84 -1.12
N ARG A 432 8.67 -30.24 -2.12
CA ARG A 432 7.68 -29.13 -1.89
C ARG A 432 6.46 -29.13 -2.82
N HIS A 433 5.35 -28.55 -2.35
CA HIS A 433 4.05 -28.46 -3.04
C HIS A 433 3.97 -27.28 -4.03
N LEU A 434 3.09 -27.35 -5.06
CA LEU A 434 3.02 -26.30 -6.10
C LEU A 434 2.54 -24.95 -5.53
N GLY A 435 1.61 -24.96 -4.56
CA GLY A 435 1.17 -23.74 -3.88
C GLY A 435 2.23 -23.09 -2.98
N GLU A 436 3.38 -23.75 -2.77
CA GLU A 436 4.54 -23.18 -2.08
C GLU A 436 5.49 -22.43 -3.04
N ASN A 437 5.26 -22.51 -4.36
CA ASN A 437 6.00 -21.77 -5.37
C ASN A 437 5.58 -20.29 -5.39
N GLY A 438 6.56 -19.39 -5.37
CA GLY A 438 6.35 -17.93 -5.31
C GLY A 438 5.62 -17.39 -6.53
N VAL A 439 6.00 -17.81 -7.74
CA VAL A 439 5.33 -17.46 -9.00
C VAL A 439 3.86 -17.87 -8.98
N VAL A 440 3.58 -19.13 -8.67
CA VAL A 440 2.21 -19.66 -8.69
C VAL A 440 1.33 -18.92 -7.68
N ARG A 441 1.85 -18.65 -6.47
CA ARG A 441 1.12 -17.88 -5.47
C ARG A 441 0.84 -16.45 -5.93
N ASN A 442 1.85 -15.76 -6.47
CA ASN A 442 1.69 -14.39 -6.96
C ASN A 442 0.68 -14.33 -8.12
N LEU A 443 0.71 -15.30 -9.03
CA LEU A 443 -0.25 -15.43 -10.12
C LEU A 443 -1.68 -15.64 -9.60
N LEU A 444 -1.87 -16.57 -8.66
CA LEU A 444 -3.15 -16.85 -8.03
C LEU A 444 -3.76 -15.60 -7.39
N VAL A 445 -2.94 -14.88 -6.62
CA VAL A 445 -3.33 -13.64 -5.92
C VAL A 445 -3.62 -12.51 -6.92
N ALA A 446 -2.73 -12.26 -7.88
CA ALA A 446 -2.89 -11.21 -8.87
C ALA A 446 -4.12 -11.45 -9.77
N THR A 447 -4.35 -12.70 -10.19
CA THR A 447 -5.47 -13.07 -11.07
C THR A 447 -6.81 -12.87 -10.36
N LEU A 448 -6.97 -13.40 -9.15
CA LEU A 448 -8.24 -13.26 -8.41
C LEU A 448 -8.49 -11.81 -8.00
N SER A 449 -7.44 -11.08 -7.65
CA SER A 449 -7.54 -9.64 -7.40
C SER A 449 -8.00 -8.89 -8.65
N ALA A 450 -7.34 -9.10 -9.78
CA ALA A 450 -7.70 -8.48 -11.06
C ALA A 450 -9.13 -8.83 -11.49
N ALA A 451 -9.54 -10.09 -11.35
CA ALA A 451 -10.88 -10.57 -11.70
C ALA A 451 -12.00 -9.92 -10.86
N ASN A 452 -11.67 -9.37 -9.68
CA ASN A 452 -12.59 -8.64 -8.83
C ASN A 452 -12.71 -7.15 -9.18
N THR A 453 -11.91 -6.68 -10.13
CA THR A 453 -11.95 -5.30 -10.65
C THR A 453 -12.62 -5.26 -12.02
N VAL A 454 -13.02 -4.07 -12.46
CA VAL A 454 -13.58 -3.82 -13.81
C VAL A 454 -12.85 -2.63 -14.41
N GLY A 455 -13.01 -2.41 -15.72
CA GLY A 455 -12.46 -1.25 -16.43
C GLY A 455 -11.55 -1.59 -17.59
N ARG A 456 -11.28 -2.88 -17.87
CA ARG A 456 -10.48 -3.28 -19.03
C ARG A 456 -11.32 -3.38 -20.30
N ASN A 457 -10.64 -3.41 -21.44
CA ASN A 457 -11.27 -3.71 -22.71
C ASN A 457 -11.78 -5.17 -22.77
N SER A 458 -12.66 -5.47 -23.72
CA SER A 458 -13.32 -6.78 -23.82
C SER A 458 -12.34 -7.94 -24.07
N ALA A 459 -11.23 -7.71 -24.76
CA ALA A 459 -10.24 -8.74 -25.04
C ALA A 459 -9.49 -9.15 -23.76
N ALA A 460 -9.02 -8.16 -22.99
CA ALA A 460 -8.35 -8.34 -21.72
C ALA A 460 -9.30 -8.96 -20.67
N GLU A 461 -10.55 -8.52 -20.58
CA GLU A 461 -11.53 -9.15 -19.66
C GLU A 461 -11.80 -10.61 -20.01
N ARG A 462 -11.88 -10.97 -21.30
CA ARG A 462 -12.03 -12.36 -21.73
C ARG A 462 -10.81 -13.19 -21.33
N LYS A 463 -9.59 -12.70 -21.62
CA LYS A 463 -8.33 -13.37 -21.27
C LYS A 463 -8.18 -13.57 -19.76
N LEU A 464 -8.57 -12.57 -18.97
CA LEU A 464 -8.59 -12.65 -17.51
C LEU A 464 -9.62 -13.67 -16.99
N THR A 465 -10.82 -13.71 -17.59
CA THR A 465 -11.86 -14.67 -17.23
C THR A 465 -11.40 -16.09 -17.51
N GLU A 466 -10.82 -16.36 -18.68
CA GLU A 466 -10.24 -17.65 -19.04
C GLU A 466 -9.11 -18.05 -18.08
N LEU A 467 -8.22 -17.12 -17.74
CA LEU A 467 -7.16 -17.35 -16.76
C LEU A 467 -7.74 -17.69 -15.37
N ALA A 468 -8.71 -16.92 -14.90
CA ALA A 468 -9.37 -17.14 -13.61
C ALA A 468 -10.09 -18.49 -13.56
N GLU A 469 -10.81 -18.88 -14.63
CA GLU A 469 -11.43 -20.22 -14.75
C GLU A 469 -10.38 -21.33 -14.73
N SER A 470 -9.23 -21.11 -15.38
CA SER A 470 -8.12 -22.06 -15.40
C SER A 470 -7.58 -22.36 -14.00
N LEU A 471 -7.61 -21.39 -13.07
CA LEU A 471 -7.16 -21.62 -11.69
C LEU A 471 -7.98 -22.70 -10.97
N TYR A 472 -9.24 -22.87 -11.34
CA TYR A 472 -10.15 -23.84 -10.72
C TYR A 472 -10.25 -25.15 -11.51
N THR A 473 -9.89 -25.15 -12.78
CA THR A 473 -10.12 -26.26 -13.71
C THR A 473 -8.84 -26.96 -14.15
N ASN A 474 -7.69 -26.28 -14.13
CA ASN A 474 -6.42 -26.83 -14.55
C ASN A 474 -5.99 -27.95 -13.58
N PRO A 475 -5.79 -29.20 -14.05
CA PRO A 475 -5.35 -30.33 -13.24
C PRO A 475 -4.09 -30.07 -12.42
N LEU A 476 -3.17 -29.23 -12.90
CA LEU A 476 -1.93 -28.92 -12.17
C LEU A 476 -2.20 -28.09 -10.91
N ILE A 477 -3.23 -27.24 -10.94
CA ILE A 477 -3.57 -26.32 -9.85
C ILE A 477 -4.62 -26.96 -8.94
N ASN A 478 -5.70 -27.50 -9.52
CA ASN A 478 -6.84 -28.03 -8.76
C ASN A 478 -6.63 -29.47 -8.23
N SER A 479 -5.43 -30.04 -8.40
CA SER A 479 -4.99 -31.27 -7.73
C SER A 479 -3.87 -31.03 -6.70
N ASP A 480 -3.33 -29.81 -6.59
CA ASP A 480 -2.39 -29.46 -5.52
C ASP A 480 -3.17 -28.99 -4.26
N PRO A 481 -2.94 -29.60 -3.09
CA PRO A 481 -3.69 -29.26 -1.87
C PRO A 481 -3.58 -27.78 -1.43
N PHE A 482 -2.43 -27.13 -1.65
CA PHE A 482 -2.19 -25.75 -1.20
C PHE A 482 -2.82 -24.74 -2.17
N CYS A 483 -2.70 -24.99 -3.47
CA CYS A 483 -3.47 -24.25 -4.48
C CYS A 483 -4.98 -24.40 -4.28
N CYS A 484 -5.45 -25.61 -3.93
CA CYS A 484 -6.85 -25.86 -3.60
C CYS A 484 -7.29 -25.11 -2.34
N GLU A 485 -6.47 -25.08 -1.28
CA GLU A 485 -6.80 -24.32 -0.05
C GLU A 485 -7.04 -22.84 -0.35
N PHE A 486 -6.18 -22.25 -1.18
CA PHE A 486 -6.35 -20.87 -1.64
C PHE A 486 -7.62 -20.69 -2.48
N THR A 487 -7.81 -21.51 -3.53
CA THR A 487 -8.96 -21.36 -4.45
C THR A 487 -10.30 -21.62 -3.76
N VAL A 488 -10.38 -22.62 -2.86
CA VAL A 488 -11.57 -22.90 -2.04
C VAL A 488 -11.91 -21.72 -1.14
N TYR A 489 -10.93 -21.14 -0.47
CA TYR A 489 -11.15 -19.99 0.40
C TYR A 489 -11.71 -18.78 -0.38
N HIS A 490 -11.27 -18.58 -1.62
CA HIS A 490 -11.70 -17.46 -2.46
C HIS A 490 -12.95 -17.73 -3.32
N LEU A 491 -13.60 -18.88 -3.20
CA LEU A 491 -14.86 -19.17 -3.94
C LEU A 491 -15.96 -18.13 -3.68
N THR A 492 -15.96 -17.49 -2.51
CA THR A 492 -16.98 -16.51 -2.12
C THR A 492 -16.83 -15.16 -2.81
N VAL A 493 -15.63 -14.83 -3.29
CA VAL A 493 -15.34 -13.57 -3.97
C VAL A 493 -15.10 -13.73 -5.46
N SER A 494 -14.84 -14.95 -5.92
CA SER A 494 -14.54 -15.23 -7.32
C SER A 494 -15.78 -15.12 -8.23
N ARG A 495 -15.69 -14.25 -9.24
CA ARG A 495 -16.75 -14.07 -10.25
C ARG A 495 -16.96 -15.29 -11.15
N VAL A 496 -15.93 -16.12 -11.30
CA VAL A 496 -15.94 -17.31 -12.15
C VAL A 496 -16.40 -18.58 -11.41
N ALA A 497 -16.74 -18.49 -10.12
CA ALA A 497 -17.16 -19.62 -9.30
C ALA A 497 -18.58 -20.14 -9.63
N THR A 498 -18.80 -20.51 -10.89
CA THR A 498 -20.07 -21.08 -11.38
C THR A 498 -20.20 -22.55 -10.97
N LYS A 499 -21.42 -23.12 -11.08
CA LYS A 499 -21.65 -24.54 -10.75
C LYS A 499 -20.73 -25.51 -11.51
N PRO A 500 -20.47 -25.34 -12.83
CA PRO A 500 -19.50 -26.16 -13.56
C PRO A 500 -18.07 -26.05 -13.01
N ILE A 501 -17.62 -24.83 -12.68
CA ILE A 501 -16.28 -24.58 -12.16
C ILE A 501 -16.10 -25.20 -10.77
N ILE A 502 -17.08 -25.03 -9.87
CA ILE A 502 -17.08 -25.68 -8.56
C ILE A 502 -17.07 -27.21 -8.71
N ARG A 503 -17.78 -27.75 -9.71
CA ARG A 503 -17.76 -29.19 -10.00
C ARG A 503 -16.37 -29.64 -10.43
N ALA A 504 -15.71 -28.92 -11.33
CA ALA A 504 -14.36 -29.24 -11.78
C ALA A 504 -13.37 -29.22 -10.60
N LEU A 505 -13.46 -28.21 -9.73
CA LEU A 505 -12.65 -28.13 -8.52
C LEU A 505 -12.89 -29.33 -7.57
N ILE A 506 -14.16 -29.71 -7.33
CA ILE A 506 -14.49 -30.88 -6.50
C ILE A 506 -13.93 -32.16 -7.13
N ASP A 507 -14.11 -32.33 -8.44
CA ASP A 507 -13.65 -33.53 -9.14
C ASP A 507 -12.10 -33.59 -9.12
N GLY A 508 -11.39 -32.46 -9.26
CA GLY A 508 -9.94 -32.33 -9.10
C GLY A 508 -9.45 -32.65 -7.68
N ILE A 509 -10.12 -32.11 -6.65
CA ILE A 509 -9.80 -32.40 -5.24
C ILE A 509 -10.04 -33.88 -4.91
N MET A 510 -11.08 -34.51 -5.47
CA MET A 510 -11.31 -35.94 -5.23
C MET A 510 -10.28 -36.83 -5.93
N GLY A 511 -9.79 -36.39 -7.09
CA GLY A 511 -8.77 -37.09 -7.88
C GLY A 511 -7.33 -36.85 -7.45
N MET A 512 -7.05 -35.92 -6.52
CA MET A 512 -5.69 -35.63 -6.09
C MET A 512 -5.02 -36.80 -5.36
N ALA A 513 -3.73 -37.00 -5.61
CA ALA A 513 -2.89 -37.96 -4.89
C ALA A 513 -2.46 -37.42 -3.52
N ALA A 514 -3.42 -37.24 -2.61
CA ALA A 514 -3.21 -36.76 -1.25
C ALA A 514 -4.01 -37.58 -0.22
N ALA A 515 -3.55 -37.56 1.04
CA ALA A 515 -4.23 -38.22 2.15
C ALA A 515 -5.71 -37.83 2.23
N ALA A 516 -6.57 -38.78 2.60
CA ALA A 516 -8.02 -38.59 2.63
C ALA A 516 -8.46 -37.38 3.48
N TRP A 517 -7.76 -37.11 4.59
CA TRP A 517 -8.06 -35.97 5.46
C TRP A 517 -7.83 -34.62 4.79
N LYS A 518 -6.81 -34.49 3.91
CA LYS A 518 -6.56 -33.23 3.16
C LYS A 518 -7.72 -32.96 2.20
N ARG A 519 -8.15 -34.00 1.48
CA ARG A 519 -9.31 -33.93 0.58
C ARG A 519 -10.58 -33.59 1.36
N ALA A 520 -10.80 -34.22 2.51
CA ALA A 520 -11.95 -33.94 3.37
C ALA A 520 -11.97 -32.48 3.86
N ALA A 521 -10.85 -31.97 4.37
CA ALA A 521 -10.73 -30.58 4.85
C ALA A 521 -11.06 -29.56 3.74
N LEU A 522 -10.54 -29.77 2.53
CA LEU A 522 -10.81 -28.89 1.38
C LEU A 522 -12.28 -28.94 0.95
N ILE A 523 -12.87 -30.13 0.82
CA ILE A 523 -14.29 -30.26 0.44
C ILE A 523 -15.21 -29.69 1.54
N ILE A 524 -14.84 -29.80 2.82
CA ILE A 524 -15.56 -29.14 3.92
C ILE A 524 -15.55 -27.62 3.75
N GLY A 525 -14.42 -27.03 3.35
CA GLY A 525 -14.34 -25.62 2.96
C GLY A 525 -15.31 -25.26 1.83
N ILE A 526 -15.45 -26.12 0.81
CA ILE A 526 -16.44 -25.94 -0.27
C ILE A 526 -17.88 -26.01 0.25
N VAL A 527 -18.18 -26.91 1.20
CA VAL A 527 -19.52 -27.03 1.79
C VAL A 527 -19.87 -25.81 2.65
N ASP A 528 -18.91 -25.29 3.43
CA ASP A 528 -19.12 -24.06 4.21
C ASP A 528 -19.41 -22.86 3.31
N THR A 529 -18.64 -22.70 2.23
CA THR A 529 -18.73 -21.56 1.31
C THR A 529 -19.95 -21.64 0.39
N THR A 530 -20.20 -22.78 -0.25
CA THR A 530 -21.19 -22.91 -1.35
C THR A 530 -22.38 -23.80 -1.02
N ASN A 531 -22.29 -24.61 0.05
CA ASN A 531 -23.26 -25.67 0.39
C ASN A 531 -23.62 -26.60 -0.80
N SER A 532 -22.66 -26.83 -1.70
CA SER A 532 -22.86 -27.63 -2.92
C SER A 532 -23.32 -29.07 -2.59
N PRO A 533 -24.43 -29.56 -3.18
CA PRO A 533 -24.87 -30.95 -3.01
C PRO A 533 -23.80 -31.97 -3.45
N ARG A 534 -23.04 -31.65 -4.50
CA ARG A 534 -21.98 -32.52 -5.01
C ARG A 534 -20.79 -32.59 -4.05
N ALA A 535 -20.42 -31.47 -3.42
CA ALA A 535 -19.39 -31.45 -2.38
C ALA A 535 -19.82 -32.33 -1.19
N ARG A 536 -21.09 -32.25 -0.79
CA ARG A 536 -21.66 -33.12 0.25
C ARG A 536 -21.63 -34.60 -0.12
N MET A 537 -21.94 -34.95 -1.38
CA MET A 537 -21.81 -36.32 -1.88
C MET A 537 -20.35 -36.80 -1.89
N ALA A 538 -19.41 -35.92 -2.24
CA ALA A 538 -17.98 -36.21 -2.20
C ALA A 538 -17.51 -36.48 -0.76
N LEU A 539 -17.92 -35.67 0.22
CA LEU A 539 -17.67 -35.93 1.65
C LEU A 539 -18.22 -37.27 2.11
N LYS A 540 -19.45 -37.61 1.70
CA LYS A 540 -20.06 -38.89 2.06
C LYS A 540 -19.24 -40.08 1.56
N ARG A 541 -18.59 -39.96 0.39
CA ARG A 541 -17.67 -40.99 -0.14
C ARG A 541 -16.37 -41.05 0.67
N LEU A 542 -15.82 -39.90 1.06
CA LEU A 542 -14.61 -39.84 1.89
C LEU A 542 -14.84 -40.37 3.31
N ALA A 543 -16.03 -40.25 3.88
CA ALA A 543 -16.33 -40.73 5.24
C ALA A 543 -16.15 -42.25 5.43
N SER A 544 -16.05 -43.02 4.34
CA SER A 544 -15.80 -44.46 4.35
C SER A 544 -14.33 -44.82 4.07
N ASP A 545 -13.44 -43.82 3.98
CA ASP A 545 -12.02 -44.02 3.74
C ASP A 545 -11.33 -44.55 5.00
N LYS A 546 -10.43 -45.52 4.82
CA LYS A 546 -9.75 -46.22 5.93
C LYS A 546 -8.67 -45.35 6.59
N GLU A 547 -8.23 -44.28 5.93
CA GLU A 547 -7.24 -43.34 6.47
C GLU A 547 -7.81 -42.38 7.53
N LEU A 548 -9.13 -42.30 7.65
CA LEU A 548 -9.79 -41.37 8.59
C LEU A 548 -10.14 -42.05 9.90
N SER A 549 -10.00 -41.31 11.00
CA SER A 549 -10.44 -41.77 12.32
C SER A 549 -11.97 -41.88 12.40
N PHE A 550 -12.46 -42.60 13.42
CA PHE A 550 -13.90 -42.68 13.70
C PHE A 550 -14.53 -41.30 13.99
N GLU A 551 -13.79 -40.44 14.69
CA GLU A 551 -14.21 -39.07 15.02
C GLU A 551 -14.33 -38.22 13.75
N GLU A 552 -13.31 -38.23 12.89
CA GLU A 552 -13.35 -37.54 11.59
C GLU A 552 -14.49 -38.05 10.70
N SER A 553 -14.66 -39.36 10.61
CA SER A 553 -15.71 -39.99 9.78
C SER A 553 -17.12 -39.60 10.26
N THR A 554 -17.34 -39.52 11.57
CA THR A 554 -18.61 -39.09 12.17
C THR A 554 -18.91 -37.62 11.86
N LEU A 555 -17.89 -36.77 11.97
CA LEU A 555 -17.99 -35.34 11.67
C LEU A 555 -18.27 -35.10 10.18
N ILE A 556 -17.51 -35.76 9.30
CA ILE A 556 -17.70 -35.68 7.84
C ILE A 556 -19.10 -36.16 7.47
N SER A 557 -19.59 -37.24 8.11
CA SER A 557 -20.96 -37.73 7.90
C SER A 557 -22.01 -36.69 8.30
N ALA A 558 -21.84 -36.04 9.46
CA ALA A 558 -22.74 -34.97 9.90
C ALA A 558 -22.77 -33.80 8.90
N ILE A 559 -21.61 -33.35 8.41
CA ILE A 559 -21.53 -32.28 7.40
C ILE A 559 -22.15 -32.73 6.07
N SER A 560 -21.91 -33.97 5.62
CA SER A 560 -22.47 -34.47 4.36
C SER A 560 -24.01 -34.48 4.37
N VAL A 561 -24.63 -34.79 5.51
CA VAL A 561 -26.09 -34.87 5.67
C VAL A 561 -26.72 -33.50 5.93
N SER A 562 -26.14 -32.71 6.83
CA SER A 562 -26.72 -31.43 7.25
C SER A 562 -26.22 -30.23 6.43
N GLY A 563 -25.16 -30.40 5.63
CA GLY A 563 -24.55 -29.33 4.86
C GLY A 563 -24.06 -28.20 5.76
N ARG A 564 -24.19 -26.96 5.27
CA ARG A 564 -23.82 -25.75 6.03
C ARG A 564 -24.52 -25.61 7.39
N ARG A 565 -25.76 -26.13 7.52
CA ARG A 565 -26.49 -26.10 8.80
C ARG A 565 -25.78 -26.85 9.92
N ALA A 566 -24.89 -27.79 9.61
CA ALA A 566 -24.06 -28.46 10.63
C ALA A 566 -23.22 -27.46 11.43
N PHE A 567 -22.76 -26.39 10.78
CA PHE A 567 -21.97 -25.32 11.41
C PHE A 567 -22.89 -24.32 12.12
N ASP A 568 -23.99 -23.91 11.48
CA ASP A 568 -24.89 -22.89 12.00
C ASP A 568 -25.58 -23.33 13.31
N THR A 569 -25.86 -24.62 13.47
CA THR A 569 -26.47 -25.17 14.70
C THR A 569 -25.45 -25.50 15.80
N GLY A 570 -24.16 -25.27 15.55
CA GLY A 570 -23.08 -25.62 16.48
C GLY A 570 -22.82 -27.12 16.61
N LYS A 571 -23.45 -27.96 15.78
CA LYS A 571 -23.26 -29.42 15.79
C LYS A 571 -21.84 -29.82 15.38
N VAL A 572 -21.21 -29.02 14.51
CA VAL A 572 -19.81 -29.15 14.11
C VAL A 572 -19.16 -27.77 14.17
N ALA A 573 -17.92 -27.71 14.68
CA ALA A 573 -17.15 -26.47 14.68
C ALA A 573 -16.94 -25.97 13.24
N LYS A 574 -17.13 -24.67 13.02
CA LYS A 574 -16.90 -24.07 11.71
C LYS A 574 -15.42 -24.20 11.34
N PRO A 575 -15.07 -24.64 10.12
CA PRO A 575 -13.68 -24.75 9.70
C PRO A 575 -12.99 -23.38 9.74
N THR A 576 -11.79 -23.32 10.30
CA THR A 576 -10.97 -22.10 10.29
C THR A 576 -9.94 -22.17 9.18
N TRP A 577 -9.77 -21.08 8.44
CA TRP A 577 -8.69 -20.98 7.45
C TRP A 577 -7.36 -20.63 8.16
N PRO A 578 -6.21 -21.19 7.75
CA PRO A 578 -6.02 -22.22 6.71
C PRO A 578 -6.61 -23.58 7.08
N TYR A 579 -7.43 -24.16 6.19
CA TYR A 579 -8.21 -25.37 6.44
C TYR A 579 -7.34 -26.60 6.74
N LEU A 580 -6.24 -26.79 5.99
CA LEU A 580 -5.34 -27.92 6.13
C LEU A 580 -4.62 -27.88 7.47
N LYS A 581 -4.09 -26.70 7.85
CA LYS A 581 -3.38 -26.51 9.12
C LYS A 581 -4.33 -26.61 10.32
N SER A 582 -5.52 -26.02 10.21
CA SER A 582 -6.57 -26.13 11.23
C SER A 582 -6.98 -27.57 11.45
N TRP A 583 -7.20 -28.33 10.37
CA TRP A 583 -7.56 -29.75 10.46
C TRP A 583 -6.45 -30.57 11.09
N GLN A 584 -5.20 -30.36 10.65
CA GLN A 584 -4.04 -31.05 11.20
C GLN A 584 -3.89 -30.78 12.69
N THR A 585 -4.03 -29.53 13.13
CA THR A 585 -3.92 -29.17 14.56
C THR A 585 -5.01 -29.84 15.41
N GLN A 586 -6.19 -30.05 14.82
CA GLN A 586 -7.35 -30.56 15.54
C GLN A 586 -7.41 -32.11 15.59
N TYR A 587 -6.93 -32.79 14.54
CA TYR A 587 -7.15 -34.23 14.35
C TYR A 587 -5.86 -35.04 14.09
N SER A 588 -4.74 -34.40 13.74
CA SER A 588 -3.46 -35.09 13.59
C SER A 588 -2.77 -35.20 14.96
N LYS A 589 -2.66 -36.43 15.48
CA LYS A 589 -1.69 -36.79 16.52
C LYS A 589 -0.47 -37.45 15.88
#